data_AF-A0A965VB49-F1
#
_entry.id   AF-A0A965VB49-F1
#
_cell.length_a   1.000
_cell.length_b   1.000
_cell.length_c   1.000
_cell.angle_alpha   90.00
_cell.angle_beta   90.00
_cell.angle_gamma   90.00
#
_symmetry.space_group_name_H-M   'P 1'
#
loop_
_entity.id
_entity.type
_entity.pdbx_description
1 polymer ?
#
loop_
_entity_poly.entity_id
_entity_poly.type
_entity_poly.pdbx_seq_one_letter_code
_entity_poly.pdbx_strand_id
1 'polypeptide(L)'
;CAYTCRKPYKILNEPGHGFLFSMKDLNTIEHLDLLVDAGVDTLKIEGRKKDAQYVTTVVQSYRKKLDEIFEKPTLRVAAPAAAHSLAEANQRGENDLQQNLKLSFARGGTSFFLKGRYHENVIDLDNPTHKGQHAGTVEAVRGRTIILMTLCPLQRFDGLRIDPVEKLFHSTPQHGLENNKSISGAKAKYENNVCQFSLRNMTLNGRQVAEVEQGEKVEIELPADANIPSVGDLVFRTRSDALRSQVEKLARPLGDVRLRALHRIDFRIEFSANGESLELRIAALKFGQQVLDCRRTFAAVRPKSGVSSLSTDLHELFSTFGNCGFAADSIAFAGNDQWFVPRSQLKELKREIESELPKAYSAFTRERCNAALDSICSLSPRSVQEHPKRAAQHSQSKLAIKIDRLEYLGWIQESLQQQTSTTCNDLTFVELVFEPKRAFLPDLSFTDVVSRLKQFSADTGATLRLALPTVLRAWDEPLMKRWTEEFFAA
;
A
#
# COMPACT_ATOMS: atom_id res chain seq x y z
N CYS A 1 4.83 8.63 16.61
CA CYS A 1 4.28 7.28 16.86
C CYS A 1 4.87 6.82 18.19
N ALA A 2 4.02 6.70 19.21
CA ALA A 2 4.40 6.28 20.56
C ALA A 2 4.56 4.74 20.71
N TYR A 3 4.46 3.99 19.60
CA TYR A 3 4.58 2.53 19.54
C TYR A 3 3.73 1.78 20.59
N THR A 4 2.53 2.29 20.87
CA THR A 4 1.56 1.66 21.79
C THR A 4 1.27 0.21 21.38
N CYS A 5 1.15 -0.05 20.07
CA CYS A 5 1.01 -1.40 19.51
C CYS A 5 2.21 -2.36 19.73
N ARG A 6 3.26 -1.92 20.43
CA ARG A 6 4.42 -2.74 20.80
C ARG A 6 4.57 -2.92 22.30
N LYS A 7 3.82 -2.18 23.12
CA LYS A 7 3.93 -2.23 24.57
C LYS A 7 3.20 -3.47 25.11
N PRO A 8 3.66 -4.03 26.24
CA PRO A 8 2.90 -5.03 26.96
C PRO A 8 1.76 -4.36 27.74
N TYR A 9 0.60 -5.00 27.76
CA TYR A 9 -0.62 -4.54 28.45
C TYR A 9 -1.12 -5.60 29.41
N LYS A 10 -1.79 -5.15 30.47
CA LYS A 10 -2.58 -5.99 31.38
C LYS A 10 -4.03 -5.52 31.29
N ILE A 11 -4.97 -6.46 31.25
CA ILE A 11 -6.40 -6.16 31.34
C ILE A 11 -6.75 -5.96 32.83
N LEU A 12 -7.49 -4.90 33.13
CA LEU A 12 -7.77 -4.51 34.53
C LEU A 12 -8.94 -5.29 35.13
N ASN A 13 -9.97 -5.57 34.32
CA ASN A 13 -11.24 -6.14 34.79
C ASN A 13 -11.40 -7.65 34.54
N GLU A 14 -10.38 -8.29 33.96
CA GLU A 14 -10.35 -9.73 33.71
C GLU A 14 -8.89 -10.23 33.67
N PRO A 15 -8.65 -11.54 33.90
CA PRO A 15 -7.32 -12.11 33.78
C PRO A 15 -6.86 -12.02 32.32
N GLY A 16 -5.76 -11.32 32.05
CA GLY A 16 -5.21 -11.23 30.70
C GLY A 16 -4.04 -10.26 30.63
N HIS A 17 -2.95 -10.65 29.97
CA HIS A 17 -1.83 -9.75 29.71
C HIS A 17 -1.06 -10.17 28.46
N GLY A 18 -0.23 -9.28 27.92
CA GLY A 18 0.66 -9.56 26.78
C GLY A 18 0.70 -8.41 25.79
N PHE A 19 1.11 -8.69 24.55
CA PHE A 19 1.16 -7.69 23.48
C PHE A 19 -0.21 -7.53 22.79
N LEU A 20 -1.21 -7.09 23.55
CA LEU A 20 -2.63 -7.11 23.15
C LEU A 20 -2.98 -6.28 21.90
N PHE A 21 -2.12 -5.34 21.51
CA PHE A 21 -2.30 -4.50 20.30
C PHE A 21 -1.26 -4.82 19.21
N SER A 22 -0.53 -5.92 19.35
CA SER A 22 0.45 -6.34 18.35
C SER A 22 -0.23 -7.07 17.20
N MET A 23 -0.92 -6.31 16.35
CA MET A 23 -1.60 -6.84 15.18
C MET A 23 -0.61 -7.51 14.22
N LYS A 24 -1.03 -8.63 13.66
CA LYS A 24 -0.40 -9.29 12.50
C LYS A 24 -0.53 -8.39 11.26
N ASP A 25 0.33 -8.61 10.27
CA ASP A 25 0.31 -7.82 9.03
C ASP A 25 -0.82 -8.29 8.12
N LEU A 26 -1.66 -7.37 7.63
CA LEU A 26 -2.66 -7.70 6.60
C LEU A 26 -1.94 -8.17 5.34
N ASN A 27 -2.21 -9.40 4.93
CA ASN A 27 -1.67 -9.98 3.71
C ASN A 27 -2.78 -10.67 2.93
N THR A 28 -3.12 -10.12 1.77
CA THR A 28 -4.19 -10.60 0.90
C THR A 28 -3.65 -11.21 -0.39
N ILE A 29 -2.35 -11.48 -0.47
CA ILE A 29 -1.71 -11.93 -1.72
C ILE A 29 -2.29 -13.26 -2.24
N GLU A 30 -2.62 -14.18 -1.33
CA GLU A 30 -3.24 -15.48 -1.64
C GLU A 30 -4.74 -15.37 -1.97
N HIS A 31 -5.31 -14.16 -1.93
CA HIS A 31 -6.73 -13.87 -2.16
C HIS A 31 -6.93 -12.77 -3.22
N LEU A 32 -5.89 -12.49 -4.01
CA LEU A 32 -5.95 -11.44 -5.02
C LEU A 32 -6.93 -11.75 -6.15
N ASP A 33 -7.07 -13.02 -6.50
CA ASP A 33 -8.09 -13.53 -7.42
C ASP A 33 -9.50 -13.14 -6.96
N LEU A 34 -9.85 -13.44 -5.71
CA LEU A 34 -11.15 -13.09 -5.13
C LEU A 34 -11.38 -11.57 -5.06
N LEU A 35 -10.32 -10.79 -4.80
CA LEU A 35 -10.40 -9.33 -4.79
C LEU A 35 -10.62 -8.76 -6.20
N VAL A 36 -10.00 -9.36 -7.22
CA VAL A 36 -10.21 -9.00 -8.62
C VAL A 36 -11.65 -9.32 -9.04
N ASP A 37 -12.14 -10.53 -8.74
CA ASP A 37 -13.51 -10.94 -9.04
C ASP A 37 -14.56 -10.07 -8.34
N ALA A 38 -14.24 -9.56 -7.14
CA ALA A 38 -15.08 -8.63 -6.40
C ALA A 38 -15.10 -7.20 -6.98
N GLY A 39 -14.34 -6.92 -8.04
CA GLY A 39 -14.28 -5.62 -8.70
C GLY A 39 -13.41 -4.59 -7.98
N VAL A 40 -12.38 -5.01 -7.22
CA VAL A 40 -11.44 -4.09 -6.57
C VAL A 40 -10.49 -3.47 -7.60
N ASP A 41 -10.65 -2.17 -7.87
CA ASP A 41 -9.83 -1.45 -8.84
C ASP A 41 -8.45 -1.03 -8.32
N THR A 42 -8.29 -0.87 -6.99
CA THR A 42 -7.07 -0.33 -6.39
C THR A 42 -6.72 -1.04 -5.10
N LEU A 43 -5.45 -1.47 -5.03
CA LEU A 43 -4.84 -2.01 -3.83
C LEU A 43 -3.86 -1.00 -3.24
N LYS A 44 -3.95 -0.80 -1.93
CA LYS A 44 -3.03 0.06 -1.19
C LYS A 44 -2.09 -0.80 -0.36
N ILE A 45 -0.79 -0.64 -0.59
CA ILE A 45 0.26 -1.20 0.27
C ILE A 45 0.58 -0.19 1.36
N GLU A 46 0.42 -0.57 2.64
CA GLU A 46 0.82 0.24 3.79
C GLU A 46 2.23 -0.16 4.24
N GLY A 47 3.09 0.84 4.48
CA GLY A 47 4.46 0.60 4.89
C GLY A 47 5.07 1.76 5.69
N ARG A 48 4.39 2.22 6.75
CA ARG A 48 4.93 3.31 7.60
C ARG A 48 6.28 2.89 8.22
N LYS A 49 7.33 3.65 7.88
CA LYS A 49 8.72 3.41 8.33
C LYS A 49 9.31 2.07 7.88
N LYS A 50 8.82 1.51 6.78
CA LYS A 50 9.41 0.33 6.15
C LYS A 50 10.57 0.76 5.25
N ASP A 51 11.57 -0.11 5.12
CA ASP A 51 12.75 0.15 4.29
C ASP A 51 12.50 -0.16 2.81
N ALA A 52 13.47 0.17 1.95
CA ALA A 52 13.39 -0.08 0.52
C ALA A 52 13.24 -1.58 0.20
N GLN A 53 13.79 -2.44 1.07
CA GLN A 53 13.71 -3.90 0.94
C GLN A 53 12.26 -4.38 1.06
N TYR A 54 11.55 -3.95 2.11
CA TYR A 54 10.14 -4.25 2.28
C TYR A 54 9.30 -3.75 1.09
N VAL A 55 9.47 -2.48 0.70
CA VAL A 55 8.66 -1.89 -0.37
C VAL A 55 8.85 -2.63 -1.69
N THR A 56 10.11 -2.91 -2.05
CA THR A 56 10.43 -3.64 -3.28
C THR A 56 9.82 -5.03 -3.28
N THR A 57 9.99 -5.77 -2.18
CA THR A 57 9.51 -7.14 -2.05
C THR A 57 7.98 -7.23 -2.13
N VAL A 58 7.27 -6.39 -1.37
CA VAL A 58 5.79 -6.43 -1.33
C VAL A 58 5.21 -6.00 -2.68
N VAL A 59 5.72 -4.92 -3.28
CA VAL A 59 5.26 -4.46 -4.59
C VAL A 59 5.51 -5.51 -5.68
N GLN A 60 6.72 -6.09 -5.72
CA GLN A 60 7.04 -7.13 -6.71
C GLN A 60 6.15 -8.36 -6.56
N SER A 61 5.91 -8.80 -5.33
CA SER A 61 5.08 -9.99 -5.07
C SER A 61 3.63 -9.78 -5.49
N TYR A 62 3.01 -8.67 -5.08
CA TYR A 62 1.63 -8.36 -5.48
C TYR A 62 1.51 -8.14 -6.99
N ARG A 63 2.47 -7.44 -7.61
CA ARG A 63 2.46 -7.22 -9.06
C ARG A 63 2.56 -8.54 -9.83
N LYS A 64 3.49 -9.42 -9.45
CA LYS A 64 3.65 -10.73 -10.09
C LYS A 64 2.36 -11.54 -10.01
N LYS A 65 1.73 -11.61 -8.83
CA LYS A 65 0.47 -12.34 -8.66
C LYS A 65 -0.68 -11.75 -9.50
N LEU A 66 -0.76 -10.42 -9.62
CA LEU A 66 -1.74 -9.77 -10.51
C LEU A 66 -1.44 -10.02 -11.99
N ASP A 67 -0.17 -10.02 -12.39
CA ASP A 67 0.24 -10.36 -13.76
C ASP A 67 -0.18 -11.79 -14.14
N GLU A 68 0.00 -12.74 -13.21
CA GLU A 68 -0.48 -14.12 -13.35
C GLU A 68 -2.02 -14.16 -13.50
N ILE A 69 -2.77 -13.46 -12.63
CA ILE A 69 -4.25 -13.43 -12.68
C ILE A 69 -4.77 -12.85 -14.00
N PHE A 70 -4.17 -11.77 -14.50
CA PHE A 70 -4.63 -11.10 -15.72
C PHE A 70 -4.01 -11.68 -17.00
N GLU A 71 -3.18 -12.72 -16.91
CA GLU A 71 -2.38 -13.25 -18.03
C GLU A 71 -1.59 -12.17 -18.78
N LYS A 72 -1.22 -11.08 -18.08
CA LYS A 72 -0.50 -9.94 -18.64
C LYS A 72 0.94 -9.98 -18.15
N PRO A 73 1.94 -10.16 -19.02
CA PRO A 73 3.32 -10.01 -18.60
C PRO A 73 3.55 -8.57 -18.09
N THR A 74 4.37 -8.43 -17.04
CA THR A 74 4.79 -7.10 -16.53
C THR A 74 5.16 -6.13 -17.66
N LEU A 75 4.93 -4.83 -17.46
CA LEU A 75 5.50 -3.75 -18.29
C LEU A 75 7.04 -3.84 -18.47
N ARG A 76 7.73 -4.69 -17.70
CA ARG A 76 9.17 -4.95 -17.81
C ARG A 76 9.55 -5.87 -18.97
N VAL A 77 8.63 -6.69 -19.49
CA VAL A 77 8.90 -7.52 -20.68
C VAL A 77 8.97 -6.67 -21.95
N ALA A 78 8.44 -5.44 -21.91
CA ALA A 78 8.57 -4.44 -22.98
C ALA A 78 9.57 -3.32 -22.64
N ALA A 79 10.35 -3.47 -21.56
CA ALA A 79 11.34 -2.48 -21.15
C ALA A 79 12.67 -2.67 -21.91
N PRO A 80 13.52 -1.63 -22.06
CA PRO A 80 14.81 -1.77 -22.73
C PRO A 80 15.70 -2.86 -22.10
N ALA A 81 16.62 -3.44 -22.88
CA ALA A 81 17.44 -4.63 -22.54
C ALA A 81 18.12 -4.62 -21.16
N ALA A 82 18.45 -3.45 -20.60
CA ALA A 82 19.00 -3.31 -19.24
C ALA A 82 18.00 -3.71 -18.11
N ALA A 83 16.70 -3.64 -18.38
CA ALA A 83 15.66 -4.08 -17.44
C ALA A 83 15.40 -5.59 -17.52
N HIS A 84 15.68 -6.23 -18.67
CA HIS A 84 15.55 -7.67 -18.87
C HIS A 84 16.65 -8.47 -18.14
N SER A 85 17.88 -7.94 -18.11
CA SER A 85 19.00 -8.55 -17.37
C SER A 85 18.78 -8.61 -15.86
N LEU A 86 17.92 -7.73 -15.31
CA LEU A 86 17.45 -7.79 -13.92
C LEU A 86 16.35 -8.84 -13.69
N ALA A 87 15.60 -9.21 -14.75
CA ALA A 87 14.57 -10.23 -14.70
C ALA A 87 15.15 -11.66 -14.76
N GLU A 88 16.23 -11.86 -15.54
CA GLU A 88 16.98 -13.12 -15.57
C GLU A 88 17.63 -13.44 -14.21
N ALA A 89 18.12 -12.42 -13.49
CA ALA A 89 18.60 -12.57 -12.11
C ALA A 89 17.48 -12.97 -11.12
N ASN A 90 16.21 -12.74 -11.46
CA ASN A 90 15.02 -13.04 -10.65
C ASN A 90 14.33 -14.36 -11.02
N GLN A 91 14.88 -15.16 -11.95
CA GLN A 91 14.31 -16.46 -12.35
C GLN A 91 14.55 -17.59 -11.34
N ARG A 92 15.11 -17.29 -10.15
CA ARG A 92 15.13 -18.26 -9.04
C ARG A 92 13.78 -18.29 -8.35
N GLY A 93 12.82 -19.02 -8.93
CA GLY A 93 11.70 -19.70 -8.27
C GLY A 93 10.62 -18.86 -7.55
N GLU A 94 9.36 -19.26 -7.71
CA GLU A 94 8.22 -18.80 -6.89
C GLU A 94 8.45 -18.90 -5.37
N ASN A 95 9.33 -19.81 -4.95
CA ASN A 95 9.76 -19.97 -3.56
C ASN A 95 10.49 -18.73 -2.99
N ASP A 96 11.18 -17.95 -3.82
CA ASP A 96 12.02 -16.83 -3.34
C ASP A 96 11.17 -15.61 -2.96
N LEU A 97 10.08 -15.33 -3.68
CA LEU A 97 9.16 -14.24 -3.36
C LEU A 97 8.34 -14.50 -2.08
N GLN A 98 7.82 -15.73 -1.89
CA GLN A 98 7.17 -16.10 -0.62
C GLN A 98 8.18 -16.08 0.55
N GLN A 99 9.43 -16.50 0.34
CA GLN A 99 10.48 -16.37 1.37
C GLN A 99 10.84 -14.90 1.66
N ASN A 100 10.94 -14.05 0.63
CA ASN A 100 11.21 -12.63 0.78
C ASN A 100 10.04 -11.91 1.49
N LEU A 101 8.79 -12.31 1.24
CA LEU A 101 7.65 -11.83 2.01
C LEU A 101 7.73 -12.26 3.48
N LYS A 102 8.20 -13.48 3.80
CA LYS A 102 8.45 -13.90 5.19
C LYS A 102 9.52 -13.06 5.88
N LEU A 103 10.50 -12.54 5.13
CA LEU A 103 11.46 -11.55 5.65
C LEU A 103 10.83 -10.17 5.85
N SER A 104 9.74 -9.85 5.15
CA SER A 104 9.09 -8.53 5.15
C SER A 104 7.92 -8.42 6.15
N PHE A 105 7.17 -9.51 6.34
CA PHE A 105 6.02 -9.61 7.24
C PHE A 105 6.46 -10.04 8.63
N ALA A 106 6.33 -9.09 9.55
CA ALA A 106 7.10 -8.98 10.77
C ALA A 106 6.47 -9.74 11.96
N ARG A 107 5.17 -10.05 11.88
CA ARG A 107 4.34 -10.62 12.96
C ARG A 107 3.41 -11.74 12.47
N GLY A 108 3.76 -12.36 11.34
CA GLY A 108 2.87 -13.26 10.60
C GLY A 108 1.83 -12.49 9.77
N GLY A 109 1.34 -13.14 8.72
CA GLY A 109 0.27 -12.61 7.87
C GLY A 109 -1.11 -12.94 8.42
N THR A 110 -2.08 -12.08 8.15
CA THR A 110 -3.50 -12.31 8.40
C THR A 110 -4.34 -11.83 7.22
N SER A 111 -5.41 -12.54 6.90
CA SER A 111 -6.46 -12.09 5.98
C SER A 111 -7.52 -11.21 6.67
N PHE A 112 -7.38 -11.03 7.99
CA PHE A 112 -8.18 -10.14 8.83
C PHE A 112 -9.67 -10.51 8.84
N PHE A 113 -10.52 -9.79 8.11
CA PHE A 113 -11.97 -10.07 8.04
C PHE A 113 -12.42 -10.53 6.66
N LEU A 114 -11.50 -10.85 5.75
CA LEU A 114 -11.84 -11.35 4.41
C LEU A 114 -12.70 -12.61 4.46
N LYS A 115 -12.45 -13.51 5.41
CA LYS A 115 -13.21 -14.76 5.61
C LYS A 115 -14.22 -14.68 6.76
N GLY A 116 -14.59 -13.47 7.17
CA GLY A 116 -15.52 -13.22 8.27
C GLY A 116 -14.86 -12.79 9.57
N ARG A 117 -15.69 -12.32 10.51
CA ARG A 117 -15.24 -11.87 11.85
C ARG A 117 -14.84 -13.11 12.67
N TYR A 118 -13.67 -13.06 13.31
CA TYR A 118 -13.11 -14.09 14.20
C TYR A 118 -12.65 -15.41 13.56
N HIS A 119 -12.50 -15.46 12.25
CA HIS A 119 -12.05 -16.68 11.58
C HIS A 119 -10.56 -17.03 11.83
N GLU A 120 -9.77 -16.05 12.29
CA GLU A 120 -8.36 -16.23 12.67
C GLU A 120 -7.95 -15.26 13.79
N ASN A 121 -6.89 -15.61 14.52
CA ASN A 121 -6.29 -14.70 15.49
C ASN A 121 -5.43 -13.66 14.77
N VAL A 122 -5.87 -12.40 14.82
CA VAL A 122 -5.24 -11.24 14.16
C VAL A 122 -4.16 -10.57 15.02
N ILE A 123 -3.92 -11.07 16.25
CA ILE A 123 -2.97 -10.51 17.22
C ILE A 123 -1.81 -11.51 17.41
N ASP A 124 -0.58 -11.02 17.34
CA ASP A 124 0.63 -11.72 17.78
C ASP A 124 0.91 -11.36 19.26
N LEU A 125 0.41 -12.20 20.16
CA LEU A 125 0.49 -11.98 21.61
C LEU A 125 1.90 -12.17 22.17
N ASP A 126 2.80 -12.82 21.41
CA ASP A 126 4.14 -13.20 21.87
C ASP A 126 5.23 -12.27 21.37
N ASN A 127 5.00 -11.55 20.27
CA ASN A 127 6.06 -10.77 19.65
C ASN A 127 5.58 -9.43 19.08
N PRO A 128 6.05 -8.30 19.65
CA PRO A 128 5.69 -6.95 19.19
C PRO A 128 6.62 -6.40 18.11
N THR A 129 7.68 -7.10 17.74
CA THR A 129 8.74 -6.61 16.84
C THR A 129 8.91 -7.52 15.62
N HIS A 130 9.83 -7.16 14.72
CA HIS A 130 10.13 -7.99 13.55
C HIS A 130 10.82 -9.29 13.98
N LYS A 131 10.17 -10.44 13.71
CA LYS A 131 10.68 -11.78 14.07
C LYS A 131 11.70 -12.30 13.05
N GLY A 132 11.43 -12.12 11.76
CA GLY A 132 12.24 -12.69 10.68
C GLY A 132 11.87 -14.14 10.33
N GLN A 133 12.59 -14.72 9.36
CA GLN A 133 12.44 -16.11 8.92
C GLN A 133 13.16 -17.05 9.90
N HIS A 134 12.56 -18.17 10.26
CA HIS A 134 13.23 -19.18 11.10
C HIS A 134 14.45 -19.76 10.37
N ALA A 135 15.63 -19.56 10.93
CA ALA A 135 16.92 -19.92 10.34
C ALA A 135 17.51 -21.20 10.95
N GLY A 136 17.06 -21.60 12.14
CA GLY A 136 17.50 -22.82 12.80
C GLY A 136 17.35 -22.75 14.31
N THR A 137 17.84 -23.79 14.98
CA THR A 137 17.80 -23.93 16.44
C THR A 137 19.21 -24.14 16.97
N VAL A 138 19.55 -23.49 18.09
CA VAL A 138 20.86 -23.65 18.72
C VAL A 138 21.01 -25.09 19.23
N GLU A 139 21.91 -25.87 18.62
CA GLU A 139 22.21 -27.25 19.02
C GLU A 139 23.29 -27.30 20.10
N ALA A 140 24.26 -26.38 20.05
CA ALA A 140 25.35 -26.32 21.01
C ALA A 140 25.87 -24.89 21.18
N VAL A 141 26.44 -24.62 22.36
CA VAL A 141 27.09 -23.35 22.70
C VAL A 141 28.49 -23.67 23.22
N ARG A 142 29.52 -23.09 22.59
CA ARG A 142 30.94 -23.24 22.92
C ARG A 142 31.56 -21.87 23.12
N GLY A 143 31.61 -21.39 24.35
CA GLY A 143 32.04 -20.02 24.64
C GLY A 143 31.09 -19.01 23.98
N ARG A 144 31.59 -18.26 22.98
CA ARG A 144 30.79 -17.33 22.17
C ARG A 144 30.39 -17.88 20.81
N THR A 145 30.66 -19.14 20.53
CA THR A 145 30.28 -19.79 19.27
C THR A 145 29.01 -20.62 19.48
N ILE A 146 28.01 -20.40 18.63
CA ILE A 146 26.81 -21.24 18.58
C ILE A 146 26.90 -22.18 17.38
N ILE A 147 26.29 -23.34 17.49
CA ILE A 147 26.18 -24.33 16.42
C ILE A 147 24.71 -24.56 16.14
N LEU A 148 24.31 -24.52 14.87
CA LEU A 148 22.94 -24.80 14.44
C LEU A 148 22.94 -25.51 13.08
N MET A 149 21.88 -26.28 12.83
CA MET A 149 21.53 -26.75 11.49
C MET A 149 20.67 -25.69 10.81
N THR A 150 21.09 -25.25 9.61
CA THR A 150 20.41 -24.18 8.88
C THR A 150 19.08 -24.67 8.29
N LEU A 151 18.02 -23.89 8.47
CA LEU A 151 16.70 -24.11 7.86
C LEU A 151 16.44 -23.19 6.67
N CYS A 152 17.33 -22.23 6.43
CA CYS A 152 17.37 -21.42 5.23
C CYS A 152 18.82 -21.02 4.91
N PRO A 153 19.12 -20.59 3.67
CA PRO A 153 20.44 -20.07 3.33
C PRO A 153 20.81 -18.85 4.18
N LEU A 154 22.07 -18.77 4.60
CA LEU A 154 22.63 -17.64 5.34
C LEU A 154 23.85 -17.07 4.61
N GLN A 155 23.98 -15.75 4.66
CA GLN A 155 25.11 -15.02 4.10
C GLN A 155 25.70 -14.07 5.14
N ARG A 156 27.00 -13.82 5.05
CA ARG A 156 27.67 -12.76 5.78
C ARG A 156 26.93 -11.43 5.61
N PHE A 157 26.79 -10.70 6.70
CA PHE A 157 26.02 -9.47 6.89
C PHE A 157 24.50 -9.61 6.94
N ASP A 158 23.97 -10.82 6.89
CA ASP A 158 22.59 -11.06 7.29
C ASP A 158 22.33 -10.61 8.73
N GLY A 159 21.11 -10.15 9.00
CA GLY A 159 20.70 -9.81 10.36
C GLY A 159 20.14 -11.04 11.05
N LEU A 160 20.76 -11.50 12.14
CA LEU A 160 20.26 -12.60 12.96
C LEU A 160 19.67 -12.10 14.27
N ARG A 161 18.65 -12.80 14.75
CA ARG A 161 18.01 -12.61 16.04
C ARG A 161 17.84 -13.96 16.73
N ILE A 162 18.12 -14.05 18.02
CA ILE A 162 17.96 -15.28 18.81
C ILE A 162 16.91 -15.05 19.89
N ASP A 163 15.83 -15.85 19.84
CA ASP A 163 14.73 -15.83 20.81
C ASP A 163 14.73 -17.12 21.65
N PRO A 164 14.49 -17.05 22.96
CA PRO A 164 14.28 -18.24 23.78
C PRO A 164 13.03 -19.03 23.37
N VAL A 165 13.08 -20.35 23.45
CA VAL A 165 11.94 -21.25 23.14
C VAL A 165 10.77 -21.05 24.11
N GLU A 166 11.05 -20.87 25.40
CA GLU A 166 10.06 -21.03 26.48
C GLU A 166 9.60 -19.72 27.16
N LYS A 167 9.16 -18.73 26.40
CA LYS A 167 8.48 -17.58 27.00
C LYS A 167 7.16 -17.30 26.31
N LEU A 168 6.09 -17.82 26.90
CA LEU A 168 4.76 -17.24 26.77
C LEU A 168 4.81 -15.84 27.36
N PHE A 169 4.51 -14.84 26.53
CA PHE A 169 4.48 -13.44 26.97
C PHE A 169 3.07 -12.97 27.32
N HIS A 170 2.11 -13.90 27.33
CA HIS A 170 0.70 -13.58 27.53
C HIS A 170 -0.04 -14.59 28.41
N SER A 171 -1.15 -14.13 28.98
CA SER A 171 -2.24 -14.97 29.53
C SER A 171 -3.57 -14.57 28.88
N THR A 172 -4.46 -15.54 28.69
CA THR A 172 -5.85 -15.44 28.14
C THR A 172 -6.44 -14.03 27.96
N PRO A 173 -6.58 -13.53 26.72
CA PRO A 173 -7.46 -12.38 26.43
C PRO A 173 -8.74 -12.77 25.65
N GLN A 174 -8.73 -13.91 24.94
CA GLN A 174 -9.85 -14.54 24.19
C GLN A 174 -9.39 -15.81 23.44
N HIS A 175 -8.09 -15.93 23.14
CA HIS A 175 -7.46 -17.09 22.46
C HIS A 175 -6.07 -17.47 23.01
N GLY A 176 -5.72 -17.02 24.22
CA GLY A 176 -4.43 -17.32 24.85
C GLY A 176 -4.44 -18.63 25.64
N LEU A 177 -3.26 -19.20 25.91
CA LEU A 177 -3.11 -20.31 26.85
C LEU A 177 -3.32 -19.82 28.29
N GLU A 178 -3.97 -20.64 29.13
CA GLU A 178 -4.06 -20.38 30.56
C GLU A 178 -2.65 -20.43 31.18
N ASN A 179 -2.28 -19.36 31.88
CA ASN A 179 -0.97 -19.30 32.53
C ASN A 179 -0.97 -18.31 33.70
N ASN A 180 -0.42 -18.72 34.83
CA ASN A 180 -0.21 -17.89 36.04
C ASN A 180 1.06 -17.03 35.98
N LYS A 181 1.76 -16.99 34.83
CA LYS A 181 2.96 -16.17 34.65
C LYS A 181 2.62 -14.66 34.69
N SER A 182 3.59 -13.86 35.14
CA SER A 182 3.47 -12.41 35.27
C SER A 182 3.86 -11.70 33.95
N ILE A 183 3.29 -10.51 33.72
CA ILE A 183 3.65 -9.60 32.62
C ILE A 183 5.14 -9.20 32.60
N SER A 184 5.90 -9.51 33.66
CA SER A 184 7.34 -9.26 33.76
C SER A 184 8.13 -9.82 32.57
N GLY A 185 7.76 -10.98 32.03
CA GLY A 185 8.38 -11.54 30.83
C GLY A 185 8.18 -10.65 29.60
N ALA A 186 6.97 -10.14 29.40
CA ALA A 186 6.63 -9.25 28.28
C ALA A 186 7.29 -7.87 28.41
N LYS A 187 7.37 -7.35 29.65
CA LYS A 187 8.14 -6.14 29.97
C LYS A 187 9.62 -6.32 29.68
N ALA A 188 10.22 -7.41 30.16
CA ALA A 188 11.61 -7.73 29.89
C ALA A 188 11.89 -7.91 28.40
N LYS A 189 10.97 -8.47 27.61
CA LYS A 189 11.10 -8.54 26.14
C LYS A 189 10.97 -7.18 25.45
N TYR A 190 10.14 -6.30 25.99
CA TYR A 190 9.98 -4.94 25.47
C TYR A 190 11.19 -4.05 25.81
N GLU A 191 11.76 -4.21 27.01
CA GLU A 191 12.88 -3.44 27.53
C GLU A 191 14.24 -3.96 27.06
N ASN A 192 14.41 -5.29 26.95
CA ASN A 192 15.65 -5.88 26.48
C ASN A 192 15.67 -5.97 24.95
N ASN A 193 16.74 -5.46 24.35
CA ASN A 193 17.15 -5.85 23.01
C ASN A 193 17.38 -7.36 23.01
N VAL A 194 16.47 -8.08 22.35
CA VAL A 194 16.67 -9.48 21.99
C VAL A 194 18.03 -9.61 21.28
N CYS A 195 18.75 -10.71 21.49
CA CYS A 195 20.09 -10.91 20.93
C CYS A 195 20.03 -10.81 19.39
N GLN A 196 20.29 -9.61 18.87
CA GLN A 196 20.17 -9.27 17.46
C GLN A 196 21.49 -8.66 16.99
N PHE A 197 22.04 -9.21 15.91
CA PHE A 197 23.35 -8.82 15.41
C PHE A 197 23.48 -9.08 13.91
N SER A 198 24.45 -8.42 13.29
CA SER A 198 24.85 -8.73 11.92
C SER A 198 25.83 -9.90 11.92
N LEU A 199 25.53 -10.92 11.13
CA LEU A 199 26.35 -12.10 10.94
C LEU A 199 27.70 -11.70 10.31
N ARG A 200 28.82 -11.97 10.99
CA ARG A 200 30.16 -11.59 10.48
C ARG A 200 30.98 -12.79 10.04
N ASN A 201 31.00 -13.81 10.87
CA ASN A 201 31.84 -15.00 10.70
C ASN A 201 30.96 -16.25 10.76
N MET A 202 31.17 -17.15 9.82
CA MET A 202 30.54 -18.47 9.78
C MET A 202 31.62 -19.49 9.47
N THR A 203 31.59 -20.62 10.17
CA THR A 203 32.49 -21.75 9.91
C THR A 203 31.67 -22.95 9.49
N LEU A 204 32.02 -23.55 8.36
CA LEU A 204 31.47 -24.82 7.88
C LEU A 204 32.64 -25.82 7.78
N ASN A 205 32.52 -26.96 8.47
CA ASN A 205 33.56 -28.01 8.49
C ASN A 205 34.97 -27.49 8.82
N GLY A 206 35.08 -26.55 9.77
CA GLY A 206 36.35 -25.96 10.20
C GLY A 206 36.92 -24.87 9.28
N ARG A 207 36.23 -24.50 8.20
CA ARG A 207 36.64 -23.43 7.27
C ARG A 207 35.70 -22.24 7.37
N GLN A 208 36.26 -21.03 7.37
CA GLN A 208 35.47 -19.81 7.28
C GLN A 208 34.81 -19.71 5.90
N VAL A 209 33.50 -19.44 5.90
CA VAL A 209 32.68 -19.32 4.69
C VAL A 209 31.87 -18.02 4.72
N ALA A 210 31.61 -17.46 3.54
CA ALA A 210 30.80 -16.25 3.40
C ALA A 210 29.30 -16.59 3.29
N GLU A 211 28.97 -17.79 2.82
CA GLU A 211 27.62 -18.26 2.51
C GLU A 211 27.49 -19.72 2.92
N VAL A 212 26.29 -20.11 3.35
CA VAL A 212 25.89 -21.49 3.64
C VAL A 212 24.49 -21.75 3.10
N GLU A 213 24.27 -22.96 2.61
CA GLU A 213 23.00 -23.42 2.10
C GLU A 213 22.10 -23.95 3.23
N GLN A 214 20.83 -24.22 2.91
CA GLN A 214 19.93 -24.90 3.83
C GLN A 214 20.39 -26.34 4.11
N GLY A 215 20.26 -26.79 5.36
CA GLY A 215 20.61 -28.14 5.80
C GLY A 215 22.07 -28.31 6.22
N GLU A 216 22.85 -27.23 6.21
CA GLU A 216 24.25 -27.25 6.61
C GLU A 216 24.39 -26.99 8.11
N LYS A 217 25.38 -27.66 8.74
CA LYS A 217 25.71 -27.44 10.14
C LYS A 217 26.78 -26.36 10.24
N VAL A 218 26.38 -25.19 10.72
CA VAL A 218 27.23 -23.99 10.75
C VAL A 218 27.59 -23.60 12.18
N GLU A 219 28.82 -23.15 12.37
CA GLU A 219 29.25 -22.49 13.60
C GLU A 219 29.25 -20.97 13.39
N ILE A 220 28.61 -20.24 14.30
CA ILE A 220 28.47 -18.77 14.24
C ILE A 220 29.08 -18.15 15.50
N GLU A 221 30.00 -17.21 15.31
CA GLU A 221 30.61 -16.46 16.40
C GLU A 221 29.74 -15.25 16.78
N LEU A 222 29.40 -15.15 18.07
CA LEU A 222 28.58 -14.07 18.62
C LEU A 222 29.42 -12.81 18.91
N PRO A 223 28.98 -11.62 18.46
CA PRO A 223 29.68 -10.35 18.75
C PRO A 223 29.74 -10.08 20.24
N ALA A 224 30.79 -9.43 20.75
CA ALA A 224 31.13 -9.35 22.19
C ALA A 224 29.99 -8.84 23.10
N ASP A 225 29.16 -7.94 22.60
CA ASP A 225 28.01 -7.31 23.27
C ASP A 225 26.71 -8.15 23.20
N ALA A 226 26.69 -9.20 22.39
CA ALA A 226 25.56 -10.10 22.29
C ALA A 226 25.47 -11.03 23.52
N ASN A 227 24.26 -11.23 24.03
CA ASN A 227 23.99 -12.21 25.08
C ASN A 227 24.23 -13.64 24.58
N ILE A 228 24.80 -14.48 25.43
CA ILE A 228 25.04 -15.90 25.13
C ILE A 228 23.69 -16.64 25.25
N PRO A 229 23.21 -17.29 24.16
CA PRO A 229 21.94 -18.02 24.16
C PRO A 229 22.08 -19.38 24.84
N SER A 230 20.95 -20.05 25.04
CA SER A 230 20.87 -21.42 25.54
C SER A 230 20.68 -22.43 24.41
N VAL A 231 21.06 -23.69 24.65
CA VAL A 231 20.71 -24.80 23.75
C VAL A 231 19.19 -24.89 23.66
N GLY A 232 18.69 -25.02 22.43
CA GLY A 232 17.27 -24.98 22.10
C GLY A 232 16.79 -23.61 21.60
N ASP A 233 17.47 -22.50 21.90
CA ASP A 233 17.02 -21.17 21.47
C ASP A 233 16.84 -21.08 19.95
N LEU A 234 15.82 -20.34 19.52
CA LEU A 234 15.42 -20.22 18.12
C LEU A 234 16.17 -19.07 17.44
N VAL A 235 16.75 -19.35 16.28
CA VAL A 235 17.49 -18.37 15.48
C VAL A 235 16.64 -17.93 14.30
N PHE A 236 16.55 -16.62 14.10
CA PHE A 236 15.77 -16.00 13.03
C PHE A 236 16.65 -15.08 12.17
N ARG A 237 16.49 -15.19 10.84
CA ARG A 237 17.03 -14.26 9.85
C ARG A 237 16.06 -13.09 9.70
N THR A 238 16.45 -11.94 10.27
CA THR A 238 15.67 -10.69 10.24
C THR A 238 15.97 -9.81 9.04
N ARG A 239 17.14 -9.97 8.40
CA ARG A 239 17.53 -9.21 7.21
C ARG A 239 18.37 -10.07 6.28
N SER A 240 18.20 -9.83 4.97
CA SER A 240 18.99 -10.46 3.92
C SER A 240 19.92 -9.43 3.28
N ASP A 241 21.23 -9.70 3.28
CA ASP A 241 22.21 -8.83 2.62
C ASP A 241 22.13 -8.94 1.08
N ALA A 242 21.89 -10.15 0.56
CA ALA A 242 21.62 -10.37 -0.86
C ALA A 242 20.47 -9.49 -1.37
N LEU A 243 19.33 -9.51 -0.66
CA LEU A 243 18.15 -8.75 -1.04
C LEU A 243 18.39 -7.23 -0.89
N ARG A 244 19.08 -6.80 0.17
CA ARG A 244 19.53 -5.40 0.31
C ARG A 244 20.35 -4.96 -0.89
N SER A 245 21.37 -5.73 -1.26
CA SER A 245 22.27 -5.44 -2.38
C SER A 245 21.51 -5.37 -3.71
N GLN A 246 20.53 -6.26 -3.91
CA GLN A 246 19.65 -6.22 -5.07
C GLN A 246 18.80 -4.94 -5.11
N VAL A 247 18.21 -4.56 -3.97
CA VAL A 247 17.40 -3.34 -3.85
C VAL A 247 18.23 -2.09 -4.06
N GLU A 248 19.48 -2.05 -3.57
CA GLU A 248 20.40 -0.94 -3.80
C GLU A 248 20.75 -0.78 -5.29
N LYS A 249 20.85 -1.89 -6.05
CA LYS A 249 21.00 -1.84 -7.51
C LYS A 249 19.77 -1.25 -8.19
N LEU A 250 18.56 -1.52 -7.69
CA LEU A 250 17.31 -0.93 -8.19
C LEU A 250 17.18 0.56 -7.83
N ALA A 251 17.75 0.99 -6.70
CA ALA A 251 17.70 2.37 -6.23
C ALA A 251 18.64 3.31 -7.02
N ARG A 252 19.62 2.77 -7.76
CA ARG A 252 20.40 3.56 -8.71
C ARG A 252 19.48 3.87 -9.90
N PRO A 253 19.14 5.15 -10.15
CA PRO A 253 18.37 5.49 -11.33
C PRO A 253 19.13 4.98 -12.55
N LEU A 254 18.48 4.14 -13.37
CA LEU A 254 18.97 3.86 -14.72
C LEU A 254 19.18 5.24 -15.38
N GLY A 255 20.41 5.53 -15.82
CA GLY A 255 20.81 6.88 -16.27
C GLY A 255 19.74 7.51 -17.17
N ASP A 256 19.28 8.71 -16.80
CA ASP A 256 18.21 9.50 -17.43
C ASP A 256 17.01 8.72 -18.00
N VAL A 257 16.69 7.55 -17.42
CA VAL A 257 15.43 6.86 -17.69
C VAL A 257 14.38 7.58 -16.87
N ARG A 258 13.90 8.71 -17.40
CA ARG A 258 12.57 9.19 -17.02
C ARG A 258 11.64 7.99 -17.16
N LEU A 259 11.16 7.44 -16.04
CA LEU A 259 10.05 6.50 -16.00
C LEU A 259 8.81 7.26 -16.50
N ARG A 260 8.74 7.50 -17.82
CA ARG A 260 7.56 8.03 -18.46
C ARG A 260 6.58 6.88 -18.47
N ALA A 261 5.39 7.09 -17.89
CA ALA A 261 4.32 6.12 -17.99
C ALA A 261 4.07 5.85 -19.48
N LEU A 262 4.27 4.60 -19.91
CA LEU A 262 3.99 4.21 -21.28
C LEU A 262 2.47 4.01 -21.39
N HIS A 263 1.80 4.97 -22.01
CA HIS A 263 0.35 4.92 -22.22
C HIS A 263 0.05 4.05 -23.44
N ARG A 264 -0.67 2.94 -23.22
CA ARG A 264 -1.15 2.09 -24.29
C ARG A 264 -2.38 2.69 -24.98
N ILE A 265 -2.39 2.73 -26.30
CA ILE A 265 -3.48 3.31 -27.10
C ILE A 265 -3.78 2.44 -28.32
N ASP A 266 -5.04 2.32 -28.69
CA ASP A 266 -5.46 1.61 -29.89
C ASP A 266 -5.41 2.55 -31.09
N PHE A 267 -5.00 2.07 -32.27
CA PHE A 267 -5.07 2.82 -33.51
C PHE A 267 -6.03 2.17 -34.48
N ARG A 268 -6.90 2.98 -35.10
CA ARG A 268 -7.68 2.61 -36.26
C ARG A 268 -7.24 3.45 -37.45
N ILE A 269 -6.83 2.77 -38.51
CA ILE A 269 -6.31 3.40 -39.72
C ILE A 269 -7.26 3.07 -40.86
N GLU A 270 -7.85 4.11 -41.46
CA GLU A 270 -8.83 3.99 -42.54
C GLU A 270 -8.28 4.58 -43.84
N PHE A 271 -8.47 3.86 -44.94
CA PHE A 271 -8.06 4.26 -46.28
C PHE A 271 -9.29 4.54 -47.15
N SER A 272 -9.37 5.73 -47.72
CA SER A 272 -10.45 6.12 -48.65
C SER A 272 -9.84 6.77 -49.90
N ALA A 273 -10.20 6.32 -51.10
CA ALA A 273 -9.67 6.86 -52.34
C ALA A 273 -10.77 7.42 -53.24
N ASN A 274 -10.49 8.55 -53.87
CA ASN A 274 -11.40 9.34 -54.71
C ASN A 274 -10.70 9.73 -56.02
N GLY A 275 -10.45 8.72 -56.86
CA GLY A 275 -9.85 8.88 -58.20
C GLY A 275 -8.37 9.23 -58.14
N GLU A 276 -8.06 10.51 -57.93
CA GLU A 276 -6.69 11.05 -57.95
C GLU A 276 -6.06 11.20 -56.55
N SER A 277 -6.86 11.08 -55.50
CA SER A 277 -6.40 11.24 -54.12
C SER A 277 -6.73 10.04 -53.23
N LEU A 278 -5.87 9.85 -52.22
CA LEU A 278 -5.99 8.87 -51.15
C LEU A 278 -6.05 9.62 -49.82
N GLU A 279 -7.17 9.56 -49.13
CA GLU A 279 -7.28 9.98 -47.75
C GLU A 279 -6.89 8.84 -46.81
N LEU A 280 -5.95 9.14 -45.91
CA LEU A 280 -5.55 8.32 -44.78
C LEU A 280 -6.08 8.97 -43.51
N ARG A 281 -6.91 8.25 -42.76
CA ARG A 281 -7.41 8.66 -41.45
C ARG A 281 -6.80 7.78 -40.37
N ILE A 282 -6.17 8.39 -39.37
CA ILE A 282 -5.58 7.70 -38.21
C ILE A 282 -6.31 8.19 -36.96
N ALA A 283 -7.14 7.33 -36.40
CA ALA A 283 -7.83 7.57 -35.13
C ALA A 283 -7.10 6.84 -33.99
N ALA A 284 -6.70 7.58 -32.97
CA ALA A 284 -6.19 7.03 -31.72
C ALA A 284 -7.36 6.88 -30.73
N LEU A 285 -7.50 5.70 -30.15
CA LEU A 285 -8.65 5.27 -29.36
C LEU A 285 -8.20 4.81 -27.97
N LYS A 286 -8.96 5.17 -26.94
CA LYS A 286 -8.76 4.67 -25.58
C LYS A 286 -10.09 4.27 -24.99
N PHE A 287 -10.18 3.02 -24.53
CA PHE A 287 -11.44 2.42 -24.05
C PHE A 287 -12.57 2.51 -25.11
N GLY A 288 -12.20 2.33 -26.39
CA GLY A 288 -13.13 2.44 -27.53
C GLY A 288 -13.58 3.87 -27.87
N GLN A 289 -13.16 4.89 -27.13
CA GLN A 289 -13.48 6.29 -27.38
C GLN A 289 -12.34 6.99 -28.14
N GLN A 290 -12.69 7.89 -29.06
CA GLN A 290 -11.72 8.63 -29.87
C GLN A 290 -11.00 9.68 -29.02
N VAL A 291 -9.67 9.60 -29.00
CA VAL A 291 -8.78 10.54 -28.33
C VAL A 291 -8.24 11.56 -29.33
N LEU A 292 -7.78 11.09 -30.48
CA LEU A 292 -7.23 11.92 -31.56
C LEU A 292 -7.71 11.37 -32.90
N ASP A 293 -8.00 12.25 -33.85
CA ASP A 293 -8.34 11.90 -35.23
C ASP A 293 -7.52 12.79 -36.17
N CYS A 294 -6.65 12.17 -36.96
CA CYS A 294 -5.79 12.86 -37.90
C CYS A 294 -6.09 12.39 -39.32
N ARG A 295 -6.25 13.32 -40.27
CA ARG A 295 -6.51 13.02 -41.67
C ARG A 295 -5.45 13.65 -42.56
N ARG A 296 -4.94 12.88 -43.51
CA ARG A 296 -4.01 13.34 -44.54
C ARG A 296 -4.40 12.82 -45.89
N THR A 297 -4.26 13.68 -46.89
CA THR A 297 -4.51 13.35 -48.29
C THR A 297 -3.17 13.20 -49.01
N PHE A 298 -3.03 12.11 -49.74
CA PHE A 298 -1.89 11.79 -50.58
C PHE A 298 -2.35 11.62 -52.03
N ALA A 299 -1.41 11.63 -52.98
CA ALA A 299 -1.70 11.27 -54.36
C ALA A 299 -2.03 9.77 -54.44
N ALA A 300 -3.08 9.41 -55.19
CA ALA A 300 -3.50 8.02 -55.36
C ALA A 300 -2.58 7.27 -56.35
N VAL A 301 -1.41 6.84 -55.87
CA VAL A 301 -0.41 6.13 -56.68
C VAL A 301 -0.41 4.64 -56.35
N ARG A 302 -0.38 3.77 -57.38
CA ARG A 302 -0.22 2.32 -57.20
C ARG A 302 1.27 1.95 -57.07
N PRO A 303 1.63 0.94 -56.25
CA PRO A 303 3.01 0.48 -56.11
C PRO A 303 3.55 -0.07 -57.44
N LYS A 304 4.78 0.33 -57.83
CA LYS A 304 5.43 -0.12 -59.07
C LYS A 304 5.68 -1.63 -59.12
N SER A 305 5.85 -2.27 -57.97
CA SER A 305 6.06 -3.71 -57.80
C SER A 305 4.77 -4.53 -57.84
N GLY A 306 3.59 -3.89 -57.88
CA GLY A 306 2.28 -4.55 -57.80
C GLY A 306 1.88 -5.03 -56.40
N VAL A 307 2.78 -4.95 -55.41
CA VAL A 307 2.52 -5.33 -54.01
C VAL A 307 2.65 -4.09 -53.12
N SER A 308 1.62 -3.79 -52.32
CA SER A 308 1.65 -2.69 -51.36
C SER A 308 2.32 -3.09 -50.04
N SER A 309 3.18 -2.22 -49.53
CA SER A 309 3.77 -2.31 -48.18
C SER A 309 3.09 -1.39 -47.16
N LEU A 310 2.07 -0.62 -47.56
CA LEU A 310 1.57 0.53 -46.80
C LEU A 310 1.12 0.16 -45.38
N SER A 311 0.32 -0.90 -45.22
CA SER A 311 -0.12 -1.39 -43.90
C SER A 311 1.05 -1.89 -43.05
N THR A 312 2.07 -2.50 -43.66
CA THR A 312 3.29 -2.96 -42.97
C THR A 312 4.11 -1.77 -42.50
N ASP A 313 4.34 -0.79 -43.37
CA ASP A 313 5.06 0.44 -43.06
C ASP A 313 4.36 1.23 -41.93
N LEU A 314 3.02 1.32 -41.98
CA LEU A 314 2.22 1.95 -40.93
C LEU A 314 2.28 1.17 -39.63
N HIS A 315 2.16 -0.17 -39.67
CA HIS A 315 2.28 -0.97 -38.45
C HIS A 315 3.66 -0.80 -37.79
N GLU A 316 4.75 -0.84 -38.57
CA GLU A 316 6.10 -0.59 -38.07
C GLU A 316 6.24 0.80 -37.46
N LEU A 317 5.76 1.83 -38.17
CA LEU A 317 5.86 3.22 -37.71
C LEU A 317 5.01 3.48 -36.47
N PHE A 318 3.82 2.92 -36.37
CA PHE A 318 2.86 3.24 -35.30
C PHE A 318 2.93 2.26 -34.11
N SER A 319 3.73 1.19 -34.21
CA SER A 319 3.94 0.26 -33.09
C SER A 319 4.57 0.92 -31.86
N THR A 320 5.47 1.90 -32.06
CA THR A 320 6.17 2.60 -30.97
C THR A 320 6.33 4.11 -31.23
N PHE A 321 5.93 4.92 -30.24
CA PHE A 321 5.97 6.40 -30.29
C PHE A 321 7.16 7.00 -29.52
N GLY A 322 8.27 6.26 -29.40
CA GLY A 322 9.53 6.71 -28.83
C GLY A 322 9.38 7.58 -27.57
N ASN A 323 9.82 8.84 -27.65
CA ASN A 323 9.88 9.79 -26.53
C ASN A 323 8.52 10.37 -26.09
N CYS A 324 7.44 10.11 -26.82
CA CYS A 324 6.13 10.68 -26.53
C CYS A 324 5.42 9.97 -25.36
N GLY A 325 5.94 8.83 -24.92
CA GLY A 325 5.36 8.08 -23.79
C GLY A 325 4.12 7.27 -24.17
N PHE A 326 3.97 6.91 -25.44
CA PHE A 326 2.86 6.08 -25.93
C PHE A 326 3.37 4.82 -26.65
N ALA A 327 2.57 3.76 -26.62
CA ALA A 327 2.75 2.56 -27.42
C ALA A 327 1.40 2.07 -27.95
N ALA A 328 1.40 1.50 -29.16
CA ALA A 328 0.19 0.89 -29.69
C ALA A 328 -0.15 -0.37 -28.87
N ASP A 329 -1.41 -0.49 -28.47
CA ASP A 329 -1.96 -1.73 -27.90
C ASP A 329 -2.49 -2.63 -29.01
N SER A 330 -3.20 -2.02 -29.97
CA SER A 330 -3.65 -2.65 -31.21
C SER A 330 -3.59 -1.65 -32.38
N ILE A 331 -3.44 -2.17 -33.60
CA ILE A 331 -3.51 -1.39 -34.83
C ILE A 331 -4.46 -2.12 -35.79
N ALA A 332 -5.62 -1.52 -36.04
CA ALA A 332 -6.63 -2.04 -36.96
C ALA A 332 -6.62 -1.23 -38.26
N PHE A 333 -6.76 -1.93 -39.38
CA PHE A 333 -6.84 -1.33 -40.71
C PHE A 333 -8.23 -1.52 -41.31
N ALA A 334 -8.73 -0.52 -42.03
CA ALA A 334 -9.97 -0.59 -42.78
C ALA A 334 -9.85 0.10 -44.14
N GLY A 335 -10.44 -0.47 -45.17
CA GLY A 335 -10.37 0.05 -46.55
C GLY A 335 -9.30 -0.64 -47.39
N ASN A 336 -9.06 -0.10 -48.59
CA ASN A 336 -8.12 -0.66 -49.55
C ASN A 336 -6.73 -0.04 -49.35
N ASP A 337 -5.75 -0.87 -48.98
CA ASP A 337 -4.37 -0.46 -48.68
C ASP A 337 -3.40 -0.62 -49.86
N GLN A 338 -3.89 -0.93 -51.07
CA GLN A 338 -3.10 -1.19 -52.28
C GLN A 338 -2.55 0.10 -52.92
N TRP A 339 -2.04 1.01 -52.11
CA TRP A 339 -1.54 2.33 -52.49
C TRP A 339 -0.11 2.53 -52.04
N PHE A 340 0.61 3.37 -52.77
CA PHE A 340 1.96 3.76 -52.43
C PHE A 340 1.96 5.15 -51.79
N VAL A 341 2.41 5.22 -50.53
CA VAL A 341 2.70 6.49 -49.85
C VAL A 341 4.18 6.50 -49.46
N PRO A 342 4.96 7.50 -49.88
CA PRO A 342 6.37 7.63 -49.47
C PRO A 342 6.54 7.57 -47.95
N ARG A 343 7.48 6.73 -47.48
CA ARG A 343 7.77 6.56 -46.05
C ARG A 343 8.19 7.86 -45.36
N SER A 344 8.73 8.85 -46.09
CA SER A 344 9.00 10.20 -45.57
C SER A 344 7.73 10.94 -45.14
N GLN A 345 6.67 10.88 -45.96
CA GLN A 345 5.38 11.51 -45.67
C GLN A 345 4.68 10.81 -44.49
N LEU A 346 4.77 9.47 -44.40
CA LEU A 346 4.27 8.73 -43.24
C LEU A 346 5.00 9.10 -41.94
N LYS A 347 6.32 9.37 -42.01
CA LYS A 347 7.11 9.85 -40.86
C LYS A 347 6.71 11.26 -40.44
N GLU A 348 6.36 12.14 -41.37
CA GLU A 348 5.84 13.47 -41.06
C GLU A 348 4.49 13.39 -40.33
N LEU A 349 3.58 12.55 -40.83
CA LEU A 349 2.31 12.27 -40.16
C LEU A 349 2.51 11.68 -38.76
N LYS A 350 3.45 10.74 -38.60
CA LYS A 350 3.82 10.20 -37.28
C LYS A 350 4.29 11.31 -36.33
N ARG A 351 5.14 12.23 -36.78
CA ARG A 351 5.66 13.35 -35.96
C ARG A 351 4.55 14.31 -35.52
N GLU A 352 3.57 14.56 -36.38
CA GLU A 352 2.39 15.36 -36.05
C GLU A 352 1.57 14.69 -34.94
N ILE A 353 1.27 13.40 -35.10
CA ILE A 353 0.55 12.62 -34.09
C ILE A 353 1.35 12.56 -32.78
N GLU A 354 2.68 12.40 -32.85
CA GLU A 354 3.59 12.45 -31.70
C GLU A 354 3.52 13.76 -30.91
N SER A 355 3.27 14.89 -31.59
CA SER A 355 3.12 16.21 -30.96
C SER A 355 1.74 16.41 -30.33
N GLU A 356 0.68 15.96 -31.00
CA GLU A 356 -0.70 16.27 -30.60
C GLU A 356 -1.30 15.21 -29.66
N LEU A 357 -0.90 13.96 -29.77
CA LEU A 357 -1.45 12.87 -28.97
C LEU A 357 -1.33 13.09 -27.45
N PRO A 358 -0.20 13.57 -26.90
CA PRO A 358 -0.09 13.85 -25.46
C PRO A 358 -1.10 14.90 -24.97
N LYS A 359 -1.32 15.95 -25.77
CA LYS A 359 -2.27 17.04 -25.45
C LYS A 359 -3.71 16.52 -25.50
N ALA A 360 -4.04 15.81 -26.57
CA ALA A 360 -5.36 15.20 -26.76
C ALA A 360 -5.69 14.18 -25.67
N TYR A 361 -4.73 13.31 -25.31
CA TYR A 361 -4.89 12.33 -24.24
C TYR A 361 -5.07 12.97 -22.86
N SER A 362 -4.38 14.08 -22.59
CA SER A 362 -4.54 14.84 -21.35
C SER A 362 -5.93 15.48 -21.24
N ALA A 363 -6.44 16.04 -22.34
CA ALA A 363 -7.79 16.60 -22.41
C ALA A 363 -8.86 15.50 -22.22
N PHE A 364 -8.74 14.39 -22.95
CA PHE A 364 -9.60 13.22 -22.82
C PHE A 364 -9.66 12.69 -21.39
N THR A 365 -8.51 12.58 -20.72
CA THR A 365 -8.44 12.13 -19.33
C THR A 365 -9.17 13.09 -18.40
N ARG A 366 -9.00 14.40 -18.59
CA ARG A 366 -9.68 15.42 -17.76
C ARG A 366 -11.20 15.36 -17.92
N GLU A 367 -11.68 15.21 -19.15
CA GLU A 367 -13.12 15.10 -19.43
C GLU A 367 -13.73 13.87 -18.74
N ARG A 368 -13.05 12.71 -18.82
CA ARG A 368 -13.48 11.51 -18.11
C ARG A 368 -13.48 11.67 -16.59
N CYS A 369 -12.47 12.35 -16.03
CA CYS A 369 -12.44 12.65 -14.60
C CYS A 369 -13.65 13.51 -14.19
N ASN A 370 -13.98 14.54 -14.98
CA ASN A 370 -15.13 15.38 -14.72
C ASN A 370 -16.44 14.59 -14.84
N ALA A 371 -16.61 13.78 -15.89
CA ALA A 371 -17.79 12.92 -16.05
C ALA A 371 -17.93 11.90 -14.90
N ALA A 372 -16.83 11.35 -14.40
CA ALA A 372 -16.84 10.47 -13.24
C ALA A 372 -17.23 11.23 -11.96
N LEU A 373 -16.71 12.44 -11.76
CA LEU A 373 -17.10 13.31 -10.65
C LEU A 373 -18.59 13.65 -10.71
N ASP A 374 -19.12 14.02 -11.88
CA ASP A 374 -20.54 14.31 -12.09
C ASP A 374 -21.40 13.06 -11.84
N SER A 375 -20.94 11.88 -12.27
CA SER A 375 -21.60 10.61 -11.98
C SER A 375 -21.62 10.32 -10.47
N ILE A 376 -20.49 10.50 -9.78
CA ILE A 376 -20.41 10.31 -8.32
C ILE A 376 -21.30 11.31 -7.58
N CYS A 377 -21.32 12.57 -8.00
CA CYS A 377 -22.16 13.62 -7.43
C CYS A 377 -23.66 13.41 -7.70
N SER A 378 -24.02 12.77 -8.81
CA SER A 378 -25.41 12.45 -9.17
C SER A 378 -25.90 11.13 -8.59
N LEU A 379 -25.02 10.29 -8.05
CA LEU A 379 -25.42 9.21 -7.15
C LEU A 379 -26.01 9.87 -5.90
N SER A 380 -27.35 9.94 -5.86
CA SER A 380 -28.06 10.16 -4.60
C SER A 380 -27.49 9.16 -3.60
N PRO A 381 -27.11 9.58 -2.38
CA PRO A 381 -26.69 8.62 -1.37
C PRO A 381 -27.79 7.56 -1.33
N ARG A 382 -27.43 6.30 -1.61
CA ARG A 382 -28.38 5.19 -1.53
C ARG A 382 -29.13 5.40 -0.24
N SER A 383 -30.45 5.55 -0.32
CA SER A 383 -31.27 5.39 0.87
C SER A 383 -30.86 4.03 1.41
N VAL A 384 -30.13 4.04 2.52
CA VAL A 384 -29.88 2.81 3.26
C VAL A 384 -31.29 2.33 3.54
N GLN A 385 -31.71 1.23 2.92
CA GLN A 385 -32.97 0.60 3.25
C GLN A 385 -32.88 0.36 4.76
N GLU A 386 -33.58 1.20 5.53
CA GLU A 386 -33.60 1.04 6.96
C GLU A 386 -34.14 -0.36 7.22
N HIS A 387 -33.37 -1.16 7.95
CA HIS A 387 -33.85 -2.45 8.41
C HIS A 387 -35.23 -2.22 9.07
N PRO A 388 -36.27 -2.99 8.72
CA PRO A 388 -37.65 -2.71 9.14
C PRO A 388 -37.85 -2.70 10.66
N LYS A 389 -36.88 -3.21 11.44
CA LYS A 389 -36.86 -3.12 12.91
C LYS A 389 -36.43 -1.75 13.47
N ARG A 390 -35.86 -0.84 12.67
CA ARG A 390 -35.48 0.52 13.09
C ARG A 390 -36.53 1.60 12.79
N ALA A 391 -37.43 1.34 11.84
CA ALA A 391 -38.48 2.27 11.44
C ALA A 391 -39.50 2.59 12.55
N ALA A 392 -39.56 1.79 13.62
CA ALA A 392 -40.54 1.95 14.70
C ALA A 392 -40.07 2.83 15.87
N GLN A 393 -38.84 3.37 15.88
CA GLN A 393 -38.29 4.07 17.07
C GLN A 393 -37.65 5.44 16.83
N HIS A 394 -37.57 5.96 15.61
CA HIS A 394 -36.98 7.28 15.33
C HIS A 394 -38.00 8.23 14.72
N SER A 395 -38.71 8.98 15.56
CA SER A 395 -39.65 10.03 15.13
C SER A 395 -38.98 11.37 14.80
N GLN A 396 -37.64 11.45 14.79
CA GLN A 396 -36.91 12.65 14.35
C GLN A 396 -35.43 12.30 14.08
N SER A 397 -34.91 12.73 12.92
CA SER A 397 -33.50 12.57 12.58
C SER A 397 -32.65 13.53 13.41
N LYS A 398 -31.55 13.07 14.00
CA LYS A 398 -30.68 13.86 14.89
C LYS A 398 -29.45 14.37 14.12
N LEU A 399 -29.06 15.63 14.35
CA LEU A 399 -27.87 16.26 13.78
C LEU A 399 -26.84 16.55 14.87
N ALA A 400 -25.61 16.10 14.62
CA ALA A 400 -24.43 16.45 15.42
C ALA A 400 -23.44 17.24 14.56
N ILE A 401 -22.92 18.35 15.07
CA ILE A 401 -21.93 19.18 14.36
C ILE A 401 -20.59 19.06 15.07
N LYS A 402 -19.54 18.71 14.32
CA LYS A 402 -18.16 18.69 14.81
C LYS A 402 -17.44 19.98 14.41
N ILE A 403 -16.82 20.65 15.37
CA ILE A 403 -15.97 21.83 15.13
C ILE A 403 -14.58 21.63 15.74
N ASP A 404 -13.57 22.23 15.14
CA ASP A 404 -12.18 22.19 15.63
C ASP A 404 -11.71 23.52 16.24
N ARG A 405 -12.58 24.53 16.23
CA ARG A 405 -12.33 25.94 16.54
C ARG A 405 -13.59 26.59 17.11
N LEU A 406 -13.44 27.41 18.15
CA LEU A 406 -14.58 28.03 18.86
C LEU A 406 -15.24 29.17 18.07
N GLU A 407 -14.54 29.71 17.08
CA GLU A 407 -15.00 30.77 16.18
C GLU A 407 -16.23 30.34 15.37
N TYR A 408 -16.43 29.03 15.19
CA TYR A 408 -17.61 28.48 14.52
C TYR A 408 -18.89 28.52 15.35
N LEU A 409 -18.81 28.71 16.67
CA LEU A 409 -19.99 28.73 17.54
C LEU A 409 -20.99 29.83 17.13
N GLY A 410 -20.50 31.04 16.84
CA GLY A 410 -21.36 32.16 16.44
C GLY A 410 -22.10 31.89 15.12
N TRP A 411 -21.40 31.35 14.12
CA TRP A 411 -21.98 30.99 12.83
C TRP A 411 -23.07 29.93 12.97
N ILE A 412 -22.86 28.92 13.83
CA ILE A 412 -23.85 27.87 14.07
C ILE A 412 -25.08 28.47 14.77
N GLN A 413 -24.87 29.32 15.78
CA GLN A 413 -25.96 29.97 16.52
C GLN A 413 -26.81 30.87 15.62
N GLU A 414 -26.19 31.71 14.79
CA GLU A 414 -26.88 32.53 13.79
C GLU A 414 -27.68 31.69 12.80
N SER A 415 -27.09 30.59 12.30
CA SER A 415 -27.75 29.68 11.36
C SER A 415 -28.97 28.98 11.98
N LEU A 416 -28.91 28.64 13.27
CA LEU A 416 -30.03 28.05 14.00
C LEU A 416 -31.16 29.07 14.25
N GLN A 417 -30.82 30.33 14.51
CA GLN A 417 -31.80 31.40 14.76
C GLN A 417 -32.53 31.86 13.48
N GLN A 418 -31.88 31.77 12.32
CA GLN A 418 -32.46 32.20 11.03
C GLN A 418 -33.46 31.18 10.42
N GLN A 419 -33.59 29.97 10.98
CA GLN A 419 -34.55 28.98 10.49
C GLN A 419 -35.94 29.20 11.09
N THR A 420 -36.83 29.89 10.35
CA THR A 420 -38.22 30.15 10.77
C THR A 420 -39.27 29.20 10.18
N SER A 421 -39.00 28.39 9.15
CA SER A 421 -39.85 27.24 8.78
C SER A 421 -39.25 26.32 7.70
N THR A 422 -39.19 25.03 8.05
CA THR A 422 -39.51 23.80 7.27
C THR A 422 -39.16 23.74 5.78
N THR A 423 -37.90 23.47 5.44
CA THR A 423 -37.50 22.23 4.73
C THR A 423 -35.98 22.23 4.53
N CYS A 424 -35.28 21.58 5.46
CA CYS A 424 -34.05 20.85 5.15
C CYS A 424 -34.00 19.64 6.10
N ASN A 425 -34.60 18.53 5.67
CA ASN A 425 -34.47 17.16 6.21
C ASN A 425 -34.92 16.83 7.65
N ASP A 426 -35.78 17.62 8.31
CA ASP A 426 -36.30 17.31 9.66
C ASP A 426 -35.21 16.89 10.68
N LEU A 427 -34.05 17.54 10.57
CA LEU A 427 -32.89 17.26 11.40
C LEU A 427 -32.92 18.16 12.64
N THR A 428 -33.12 17.56 13.82
CA THR A 428 -32.99 18.27 15.09
C THR A 428 -31.52 18.32 15.48
N PHE A 429 -30.95 19.51 15.62
CA PHE A 429 -29.62 19.68 16.18
C PHE A 429 -29.62 19.28 17.66
N VAL A 430 -28.78 18.30 18.03
CA VAL A 430 -28.77 17.72 19.39
C VAL A 430 -27.40 17.69 20.04
N GLU A 431 -26.32 17.78 19.27
CA GLU A 431 -24.97 17.60 19.79
C GLU A 431 -23.94 18.47 19.06
N LEU A 432 -23.06 19.11 19.83
CA LEU A 432 -21.84 19.72 19.34
C LEU A 432 -20.63 18.91 19.80
N VAL A 433 -19.80 18.46 18.86
CA VAL A 433 -18.52 17.79 19.15
C VAL A 433 -17.38 18.79 18.95
N PHE A 434 -16.71 19.17 20.03
CA PHE A 434 -15.51 19.99 19.95
C PHE A 434 -14.26 19.09 19.89
N GLU A 435 -13.52 19.16 18.79
CA GLU A 435 -12.27 18.43 18.57
C GLU A 435 -11.13 19.40 18.27
N PRO A 436 -10.53 20.03 19.29
CA PRO A 436 -9.45 20.98 19.07
C PRO A 436 -8.26 20.29 18.40
N LYS A 437 -7.74 20.91 17.34
CA LYS A 437 -6.49 20.42 16.74
C LYS A 437 -5.38 20.49 17.77
N ARG A 438 -4.60 19.42 17.85
CA ARG A 438 -3.46 19.29 18.76
C ARG A 438 -2.54 20.52 18.79
N ALA A 439 -2.28 21.13 17.62
CA ALA A 439 -1.38 22.26 17.50
C ALA A 439 -1.82 23.48 18.33
N PHE A 440 -3.11 23.61 18.63
CA PHE A 440 -3.67 24.76 19.34
C PHE A 440 -3.90 24.48 20.84
N LEU A 441 -3.86 23.22 21.28
CA LEU A 441 -4.11 22.85 22.68
C LEU A 441 -3.18 23.53 23.71
N PRO A 442 -1.89 23.81 23.42
CA PRO A 442 -1.04 24.55 24.35
C PRO A 442 -1.48 26.02 24.57
N ASP A 443 -2.07 26.62 23.54
CA ASP A 443 -2.41 28.05 23.51
C ASP A 443 -3.87 28.32 23.91
N LEU A 444 -4.69 27.28 23.99
CA LEU A 444 -6.08 27.35 24.41
C LEU A 444 -6.20 27.41 25.93
N SER A 445 -6.97 28.37 26.43
CA SER A 445 -7.41 28.41 27.83
C SER A 445 -8.57 27.45 28.03
N PHE A 446 -8.38 26.42 28.86
CA PHE A 446 -9.42 25.45 29.17
C PHE A 446 -10.68 26.12 29.73
N THR A 447 -10.53 27.07 30.66
CA THR A 447 -11.65 27.81 31.26
C THR A 447 -12.45 28.58 30.22
N ASP A 448 -11.78 29.22 29.26
CA ASP A 448 -12.45 29.95 28.17
C ASP A 448 -13.19 29.00 27.24
N VAL A 449 -12.55 27.88 26.86
CA VAL A 449 -13.15 26.84 26.02
C VAL A 449 -14.43 26.28 26.66
N VAL A 450 -14.35 25.86 27.92
CA VAL A 450 -15.51 25.30 28.63
C VAL A 450 -16.60 26.35 28.82
N SER A 451 -16.25 27.58 29.19
CA SER A 451 -17.21 28.67 29.35
C SER A 451 -17.99 28.91 28.06
N ARG A 452 -17.31 29.04 26.92
CA ARG A 452 -17.93 29.29 25.62
C ARG A 452 -18.78 28.12 25.13
N LEU A 453 -18.33 26.88 25.33
CA LEU A 453 -19.11 25.70 24.98
C LEU A 453 -20.35 25.56 25.86
N LYS A 454 -20.23 25.77 27.18
CA LYS A 454 -21.38 25.74 28.11
C LYS A 454 -22.39 26.83 27.78
N GLN A 455 -21.93 28.05 27.46
CA GLN A 455 -22.82 29.13 27.01
C GLN A 455 -23.58 28.73 25.74
N PHE A 456 -22.87 28.21 24.74
CA PHE A 456 -23.50 27.74 23.50
C PHE A 456 -24.52 26.61 23.75
N SER A 457 -24.22 25.68 24.65
CA SER A 457 -25.15 24.62 25.05
C SER A 457 -26.40 25.18 25.74
N ALA A 458 -26.24 26.17 26.62
CA ALA A 458 -27.38 26.85 27.26
C ALA A 458 -28.25 27.59 26.24
N ASP A 459 -27.64 28.25 25.25
CA ASP A 459 -28.35 29.02 24.23
C ASP A 459 -29.09 28.13 23.21
N THR A 460 -28.56 26.94 22.91
CA THR A 460 -29.07 26.07 21.83
C THR A 460 -29.76 24.80 22.33
N GLY A 461 -29.60 24.45 23.60
CA GLY A 461 -30.05 23.16 24.17
C GLY A 461 -29.23 21.95 23.71
N ALA A 462 -28.15 22.14 22.96
CA ALA A 462 -27.34 21.05 22.42
C ALA A 462 -26.47 20.40 23.51
N THR A 463 -26.34 19.08 23.45
CA THR A 463 -25.35 18.34 24.26
C THR A 463 -23.94 18.60 23.77
N LEU A 464 -22.96 18.60 24.67
CA LEU A 464 -21.57 18.86 24.35
C LEU A 464 -20.74 17.58 24.47
N ARG A 465 -19.89 17.33 23.47
CA ARG A 465 -18.87 16.29 23.53
C ARG A 465 -17.50 16.89 23.27
N LEU A 466 -16.58 16.68 24.19
CA LEU A 466 -15.16 16.99 23.97
C LEU A 466 -14.44 15.77 23.41
N ALA A 467 -13.90 15.88 22.21
CA ALA A 467 -13.08 14.87 21.56
C ALA A 467 -11.61 15.31 21.61
N LEU A 468 -10.86 14.86 22.63
CA LEU A 468 -9.43 15.15 22.70
C LEU A 468 -8.65 14.36 21.63
N PRO A 469 -7.65 14.96 20.97
CA PRO A 469 -6.88 14.27 19.96
C PRO A 469 -6.06 13.13 20.57
N THR A 470 -5.85 12.08 19.78
CA THR A 470 -5.06 10.92 20.21
C THR A 470 -3.62 11.32 20.59
N VAL A 471 -3.11 10.77 21.69
CA VAL A 471 -1.70 10.88 22.09
C VAL A 471 -0.83 10.15 21.06
N LEU A 472 -0.20 10.89 20.14
CA LEU A 472 0.64 10.33 19.08
C LEU A 472 2.14 10.27 19.45
N ARG A 473 2.55 11.04 20.46
CA ARG A 473 3.93 11.18 20.93
C ARG A 473 3.96 11.22 22.46
N ALA A 474 5.02 10.70 23.07
CA ALA A 474 5.13 10.60 24.53
C ALA A 474 5.04 11.96 25.25
N TRP A 475 5.57 13.02 24.63
CA TRP A 475 5.51 14.37 25.18
C TRP A 475 4.14 15.06 25.07
N ASP A 476 3.16 14.43 24.41
CA ASP A 476 1.78 14.94 24.39
C ASP A 476 1.00 14.49 25.63
N GLU A 477 1.48 13.44 26.31
CA GLU A 477 0.81 12.83 27.46
C GLU A 477 0.60 13.81 28.62
N PRO A 478 1.57 14.66 29.02
CA PRO A 478 1.35 15.64 30.09
C PRO A 478 0.25 16.65 29.75
N LEU A 479 0.22 17.15 28.50
CA LEU A 479 -0.79 18.09 28.04
C LEU A 479 -2.18 17.45 28.02
N MET A 480 -2.29 16.21 27.53
CA MET A 480 -3.58 15.51 27.48
C MET A 480 -4.09 15.14 28.88
N LYS A 481 -3.19 14.75 29.79
CA LYS A 481 -3.54 14.52 31.21
C LYS A 481 -4.10 15.78 31.85
N ARG A 482 -3.41 16.91 31.70
CA ARG A 482 -3.89 18.21 32.20
C ARG A 482 -5.28 18.55 31.66
N TRP A 483 -5.49 18.45 30.34
CA TRP A 483 -6.80 18.71 29.73
C TRP A 483 -7.90 17.75 30.21
N THR A 484 -7.55 16.48 30.45
CA THR A 484 -8.50 15.47 30.95
C THR A 484 -8.86 15.72 32.41
N GLU A 485 -7.87 16.04 33.25
CA GLU A 485 -8.05 16.38 34.66
C GLU A 485 -8.90 17.65 34.83
N GLU A 486 -8.59 18.71 34.08
CA GLU A 486 -9.38 19.94 34.06
C GLU A 486 -10.81 19.69 33.55
N PHE A 487 -11.00 18.80 32.56
CA PHE A 487 -12.33 18.41 32.05
C PHE A 487 -13.20 17.69 33.06
N PHE A 488 -12.65 16.74 33.82
CA PHE A 488 -13.42 16.03 34.85
C PHE A 488 -13.67 16.87 36.11
N ALA A 489 -12.88 17.94 36.33
CA ALA A 489 -13.04 18.83 37.46
C ALA A 489 -14.11 19.93 37.26
N ALA A 490 -14.50 20.22 36.01
CA ALA A 490 -15.41 21.29 35.61
C ALA A 490 -16.78 20.78 35.14
#